data_AF-A0A957KPG9-F1
#
_entry.id   AF-A0A957KPG9-F1
#
_cell.length_a   1.000
_cell.length_b   1.000
_cell.length_c   1.000
_cell.angle_alpha   90.00
_cell.angle_beta   90.00
_cell.angle_gamma   90.00
#
_symmetry.space_group_name_H-M   'P 1'
#
loop_
_entity.id
_entity.type
_entity.pdbx_description
1 polymer ?
#
loop_
_entity_poly.entity_id
_entity_poly.type
_entity_poly.pdbx_seq_one_letter_code
_entity_poly.pdbx_strand_id
1 'polypeptide(L)'
;LPSWYGVGTALEQWCDGGRDAQKLEELREMYREWPLFNTVTDNVQMGLSKADMAIASLYAQLTDAKTRGLVFDDILDEFERTVRMVLLVVDAEQLLDKEPVLRRSIKVRNPYVDPMNYIQV
;
A
#
# COMPACT_ATOMS: atom_id res chain seq x y z
N LEU A 1 -5.12 -3.52 5.63
CA LEU A 1 -4.71 -2.98 6.94
C LEU A 1 -3.52 -3.73 7.52
N PRO A 2 -3.61 -4.99 8.01
CA PRO A 2 -2.50 -5.62 8.74
C PRO A 2 -1.25 -5.89 7.90
N SER A 3 -1.37 -5.93 6.57
CA SER A 3 -0.26 -6.21 5.65
C SER A 3 0.60 -5.01 5.27
N TRP A 4 0.20 -3.77 5.60
CA TRP A 4 0.88 -2.56 5.11
C TRP A 4 0.86 -1.37 6.07
N TYR A 5 -0.07 -1.32 7.03
CA TYR A 5 -0.22 -0.16 7.92
C TYR A 5 1.02 0.03 8.80
N GLY A 6 1.59 1.24 8.80
CA GLY A 6 2.81 1.60 9.54
C GLY A 6 4.10 1.44 8.73
N VAL A 7 4.08 0.70 7.61
CA VAL A 7 5.26 0.51 6.75
C VAL A 7 5.64 1.83 6.08
N GLY A 8 4.66 2.57 5.56
CA GLY A 8 4.89 3.87 4.94
C GLY A 8 5.52 4.85 5.91
N THR A 9 4.98 4.95 7.12
CA THR A 9 5.55 5.80 8.17
C THR A 9 6.98 5.40 8.55
N ALA A 10 7.28 4.11 8.70
CA ALA A 10 8.62 3.66 9.04
C ALA A 10 9.65 3.98 7.94
N LEU A 11 9.30 3.72 6.67
CA LEU A 11 10.16 4.02 5.53
C LEU A 11 10.37 5.54 5.37
N GLU A 12 9.29 6.33 5.50
CA GLU A 12 9.35 7.78 5.38
C GLU A 12 10.25 8.40 6.46
N GLN A 13 10.16 7.92 7.70
CA GLN A 13 11.01 8.38 8.80
C GLN A 13 12.48 7.97 8.60
N TRP A 14 12.74 6.79 8.04
CA TRP A 14 14.10 6.32 7.80
C TRP A 14 14.86 7.24 6.84
N CYS A 15 14.31 7.50 5.66
CA CYS A 15 14.98 8.25 4.58
C CYS A 15 14.51 9.70 4.42
N ASP A 16 13.91 10.29 5.45
CA ASP A 16 13.40 11.67 5.47
C ASP A 16 12.46 11.98 4.29
N GLY A 17 11.50 11.08 4.05
CA GLY A 17 10.58 11.15 2.91
C GLY A 17 11.27 11.04 1.55
N GLY A 18 12.40 10.34 1.49
CA GLY A 18 13.20 10.15 0.28
C GLY A 18 14.18 11.30 0.01
N ARG A 19 14.31 12.28 0.90
CA ARG A 19 15.30 13.37 0.77
C ARG A 19 16.72 12.92 1.11
N ASP A 20 16.87 11.94 2.00
CA ASP A 20 18.15 11.33 2.32
C ASP A 20 18.47 10.25 1.27
N ALA A 21 19.19 10.66 0.22
CA ALA A 21 19.51 9.80 -0.91
C ALA A 21 20.36 8.57 -0.51
N GLN A 22 21.23 8.71 0.50
CA GLN A 22 22.05 7.60 0.96
C GLN A 22 21.18 6.54 1.63
N LYS A 23 20.30 6.94 2.55
CA LYS A 23 19.39 6.01 3.22
C LYS A 23 18.34 5.42 2.30
N LEU A 24 17.89 6.17 1.29
CA LEU A 24 17.02 5.62 0.26
C LEU A 24 17.74 4.55 -0.56
N GLU A 25 19.01 4.77 -0.90
CA GLU A 25 19.80 3.77 -1.63
C GLU A 25 20.06 2.52 -0.78
N GLU A 26 20.27 2.65 0.53
CA GLU A 26 20.34 1.49 1.44
C GLU A 26 19.07 0.63 1.39
N LEU A 27 17.88 1.25 1.40
CA LEU A 27 16.62 0.53 1.27
C LEU A 27 16.48 -0.16 -0.09
N ARG A 28 16.95 0.49 -1.16
CA ARG A 28 16.97 -0.07 -2.52
C ARG A 28 17.92 -1.25 -2.62
N GLU A 29 19.10 -1.15 -2.02
CA GLU A 29 20.08 -2.23 -1.94
C GLU A 29 19.52 -3.41 -1.15
N MET A 30 18.90 -3.17 0.01
CA MET A 30 18.19 -4.20 0.77
C MET A 30 17.12 -4.89 -0.08
N TYR A 31 16.36 -4.13 -0.89
CA TYR A 31 15.35 -4.73 -1.76
C TYR A 31 15.95 -5.60 -2.88
N ARG A 32 17.15 -5.26 -3.38
CA ARG A 32 17.84 -6.03 -4.43
C ARG A 32 18.59 -7.24 -3.88
N GLU A 33 19.22 -7.11 -2.73
CA GLU A 33 20.23 -8.05 -2.26
C GLU A 33 19.82 -8.86 -1.02
N TRP A 34 18.82 -8.39 -0.25
CA TRP A 34 18.37 -9.07 0.95
C TRP A 34 17.03 -9.80 0.74
N PRO A 35 17.03 -11.14 0.64
CA PRO A 35 15.82 -11.91 0.31
C PRO A 35 14.64 -11.69 1.28
N LEU A 36 14.92 -11.48 2.56
CA LEU A 36 13.88 -11.21 3.55
C LEU A 36 13.19 -9.88 3.28
N PHE A 37 13.98 -8.81 3.08
CA PHE A 37 13.44 -7.48 2.84
C PHE A 37 12.69 -7.40 1.51
N ASN A 38 13.23 -8.05 0.47
CA ASN A 38 12.56 -8.24 -0.81
C ASN A 38 11.18 -8.89 -0.65
N THR A 39 11.12 -10.07 0.00
CA THR A 39 9.88 -10.83 0.21
C THR A 39 8.85 -10.05 1.03
N VAL A 40 9.28 -9.37 2.10
CA VAL A 40 8.39 -8.55 2.93
C VAL A 40 7.82 -7.39 2.12
N THR A 41 8.66 -6.69 1.34
CA THR A 41 8.25 -5.56 0.51
C THR A 41 7.27 -6.00 -0.59
N ASP A 42 7.48 -7.16 -1.21
CA ASP A 42 6.56 -7.71 -2.20
C ASP A 42 5.21 -8.09 -1.58
N ASN A 43 5.20 -8.64 -0.37
CA ASN A 43 3.97 -8.89 0.38
C ASN A 43 3.19 -7.61 0.69
N VAL A 44 3.91 -6.53 1.03
CA VAL A 44 3.31 -5.19 1.21
C VAL A 44 2.69 -4.71 -0.11
N GLN A 45 3.43 -4.77 -1.24
CA GLN A 45 2.93 -4.39 -2.56
C GLN A 45 1.66 -5.17 -2.95
N MET A 46 1.62 -6.47 -2.68
CA MET A 46 0.44 -7.30 -2.90
C MET A 46 -0.74 -6.88 -2.02
N GLY A 47 -0.48 -6.56 -0.75
CA GLY A 47 -1.48 -6.08 0.19
C GLY A 47 -2.09 -4.74 -0.24
N LEU A 48 -1.26 -3.81 -0.70
CA LEU A 48 -1.68 -2.51 -1.21
C LEU A 48 -2.50 -2.64 -2.50
N SER A 49 -2.07 -3.50 -3.42
CA SER A 49 -2.74 -3.71 -4.72
C SER A 49 -4.14 -4.31 -4.61
N LYS A 50 -4.46 -4.98 -3.50
CA LYS A 50 -5.78 -5.57 -3.22
C LYS A 50 -6.67 -4.66 -2.37
N ALA A 51 -6.11 -3.62 -1.77
CA ALA A 51 -6.86 -2.70 -0.94
C ALA A 51 -7.59 -1.68 -1.83
N ASP A 52 -8.89 -1.54 -1.62
CA ASP A 52 -9.71 -0.56 -2.33
C ASP A 52 -10.21 0.49 -1.34
N MET A 53 -9.62 1.70 -1.41
CA MET A 53 -9.98 2.80 -0.53
C MET A 53 -11.35 3.41 -0.89
N ALA A 54 -11.81 3.29 -2.13
CA ALA A 54 -13.13 3.75 -2.52
C ALA A 54 -14.22 2.89 -1.88
N ILE A 55 -14.03 1.56 -1.90
CA ILE A 55 -14.92 0.63 -1.19
C ILE A 55 -14.82 0.84 0.32
N ALA A 56 -13.61 0.98 0.87
CA ALA A 56 -13.44 1.26 2.30
C ALA A 56 -14.15 2.56 2.73
N SER A 57 -14.17 3.59 1.87
CA SER A 57 -14.91 4.83 2.12
C SER A 57 -16.42 4.59 2.22
N LEU A 58 -16.99 3.70 1.40
CA LEU A 58 -18.42 3.33 1.48
C LEU A 58 -18.75 2.65 2.81
N TYR A 59 -17.93 1.70 3.27
CA TYR A 59 -18.13 1.08 4.59
C TYR A 59 -17.96 2.07 5.74
N ALA A 60 -17.03 3.02 5.61
CA ALA A 60 -16.85 4.07 6.61
C ALA A 60 -18.10 4.97 6.73
N GLN A 61 -18.99 5.00 5.73
CA GLN A 61 -20.27 5.71 5.82
C GLN A 61 -21.25 5.09 6.82
N LEU A 62 -21.06 3.82 7.19
CA LEU A 62 -21.90 3.11 8.15
C LEU A 62 -21.64 3.52 9.61
N THR A 63 -20.54 4.22 9.89
CA THR A 63 -20.22 4.79 11.21
C THR A 63 -20.56 6.27 11.28
N ASP A 64 -20.56 6.85 12.49
CA ASP A 64 -20.78 8.28 12.69
C ASP A 64 -19.66 9.13 12.07
N ALA A 65 -19.97 10.38 11.72
CA ALA A 65 -19.07 11.26 10.99
C ALA A 65 -17.76 11.57 11.76
N LYS A 66 -17.79 11.56 13.10
CA LYS A 66 -16.61 11.82 13.92
C LYS A 66 -15.67 10.63 13.91
N THR A 67 -16.19 9.41 14.10
CA THR A 67 -15.41 8.18 14.02
C THR A 67 -14.85 7.97 12.62
N ARG A 68 -15.64 8.29 11.58
CA ARG A 68 -15.20 8.26 10.18
C ARG A 68 -13.97 9.15 9.96
N GLY A 69 -14.07 10.44 10.27
CA GLY A 69 -12.97 11.39 10.02
C GLY A 69 -11.73 11.14 10.87
N LEU A 70 -11.85 10.47 12.02
CA LEU A 70 -10.67 10.12 12.82
C LEU A 70 -9.97 8.86 12.29
N VAL A 71 -10.72 7.83 11.94
CA VAL A 71 -10.12 6.51 11.67
C VAL A 71 -9.90 6.28 10.18
N PHE A 72 -10.85 6.66 9.33
CA PHE A 72 -10.73 6.44 7.89
C PHE A 72 -9.66 7.34 7.27
N ASP A 73 -9.60 8.60 7.68
CA ASP A 73 -8.64 9.56 7.14
C ASP A 73 -7.21 9.16 7.52
N ASP A 74 -6.97 8.75 8.78
CA ASP A 74 -5.67 8.19 9.21
C ASP A 74 -5.25 6.96 8.38
N ILE A 75 -6.20 6.08 8.05
CA ILE A 75 -5.95 4.88 7.24
C ILE A 75 -5.65 5.25 5.80
N LEU A 76 -6.37 6.22 5.24
CA LEU A 76 -6.16 6.70 3.88
C LEU A 76 -4.79 7.37 3.75
N ASP A 77 -4.43 8.22 4.70
CA ASP A 77 -3.14 8.90 4.75
C ASP A 77 -1.97 7.91 4.83
N GLU A 78 -2.08 6.90 5.69
CA GLU A 78 -1.07 5.85 5.79
C GLU A 78 -1.03 4.97 4.54
N PHE A 79 -2.17 4.71 3.90
CA PHE A 79 -2.23 3.96 2.65
C PHE A 79 -1.45 4.68 1.55
N GLU A 80 -1.77 5.96 1.30
CA GLU A 80 -1.11 6.76 0.28
C GLU A 80 0.37 6.93 0.57
N ARG A 81 0.74 7.14 1.84
CA ARG A 81 2.13 7.20 2.29
C ARG A 81 2.87 5.90 1.99
N THR A 82 2.27 4.77 2.31
CA THR A 82 2.89 3.47 2.08
C THR A 82 3.06 3.20 0.59
N VAL A 83 2.07 3.53 -0.25
CA VAL A 83 2.19 3.42 -1.72
C VAL A 83 3.38 4.23 -2.22
N ARG A 84 3.47 5.53 -1.87
CA ARG A 84 4.58 6.39 -2.32
C ARG A 84 5.95 5.83 -1.88
N MET A 85 6.10 5.50 -0.61
CA MET A 85 7.39 5.04 -0.08
C MET A 85 7.81 3.70 -0.67
N VAL A 86 6.88 2.76 -0.84
CA VAL A 86 7.18 1.47 -1.44
C VAL A 86 7.64 1.65 -2.89
N LEU A 87 6.97 2.49 -3.68
CA LEU A 87 7.38 2.79 -5.06
C LEU A 87 8.79 3.38 -5.15
N LEU A 88 9.14 4.29 -4.23
CA LEU A 88 10.49 4.86 -4.15
C LEU A 88 11.56 3.81 -3.83
N VAL A 89 11.25 2.89 -2.89
CA VAL A 89 12.17 1.83 -2.45
C VAL A 89 12.37 0.75 -3.52
N VAL A 90 11.31 0.34 -4.22
CA VAL A 90 11.42 -0.68 -5.26
C VAL A 90 11.87 -0.12 -6.62
N ASP A 91 11.91 1.22 -6.72
CA ASP A 91 12.21 1.98 -7.94
C ASP A 91 11.29 1.60 -9.10
N ALA A 92 9.98 1.82 -8.89
CA ALA A 92 8.93 1.50 -9.87
C ALA A 92 7.89 2.62 -9.96
N GLU A 93 7.16 2.66 -11.08
CA GLU A 93 6.09 3.64 -11.30
C GLU A 93 4.74 3.13 -10.78
N GLN A 94 4.54 1.82 -10.76
CA GLN A 94 3.32 1.18 -10.27
C GLN A 94 3.63 -0.03 -9.39
N LEU A 95 2.70 -0.31 -8.47
CA LEU A 95 2.78 -1.49 -7.62
C LEU A 95 2.78 -2.75 -8.49
N LEU A 96 3.63 -3.71 -8.12
CA LEU A 96 3.78 -4.99 -8.82
C LEU A 96 4.29 -4.86 -10.26
N ASP A 97 5.04 -3.79 -10.60
CA ASP A 97 5.66 -3.66 -11.94
C ASP A 97 6.61 -4.81 -12.28
N LYS A 98 7.28 -5.37 -11.26
CA LYS A 98 8.18 -6.53 -11.40
C LYS A 98 7.43 -7.87 -11.49
N GLU A 99 6.11 -7.87 -11.27
CA GLU A 99 5.21 -9.04 -11.20
C GLU A 99 3.99 -8.87 -12.15
N PRO A 100 4.20 -8.74 -13.47
CA PRO A 100 3.17 -8.33 -14.43
C PRO A 100 1.99 -9.31 -14.53
N VAL A 101 2.24 -10.61 -14.35
CA VAL A 101 1.20 -11.66 -14.35
C VAL A 101 0.28 -11.50 -13.14
N LEU A 102 0.87 -11.28 -11.96
CA LEU A 102 0.13 -11.08 -10.72
C LEU A 102 -0.67 -9.76 -10.76
N ARG A 103 -0.05 -8.67 -11.24
CA ARG A 103 -0.72 -7.38 -11.43
C ARG A 103 -1.97 -7.53 -12.31
N ARG A 104 -1.84 -8.23 -13.45
CA ARG A 104 -2.98 -8.47 -14.35
C ARG A 104 -4.05 -9.35 -13.69
N SER A 105 -3.66 -10.36 -12.93
CA SER A 105 -4.59 -11.24 -12.22
C SER A 105 -5.43 -10.49 -11.17
N ILE A 106 -4.82 -9.55 -10.44
CA ILE A 106 -5.53 -8.70 -9.47
C ILE A 106 -6.47 -7.73 -10.20
N LYS A 107 -5.97 -7.03 -11.23
CA LYS A 107 -6.78 -6.06 -12.00
C LYS A 107 -8.02 -6.67 -12.65
N VAL A 108 -7.92 -7.92 -13.11
CA VAL A 108 -9.08 -8.65 -13.67
C VAL A 108 -10.05 -9.11 -12.58
N ARG A 109 -9.59 -9.34 -11.34
CA ARG A 109 -10.42 -9.82 -10.24
C ARG A 109 -11.18 -8.72 -9.52
N ASN A 110 -10.59 -7.53 -9.33
CA ASN A 110 -11.24 -6.43 -8.61
C ASN A 110 -12.69 -6.17 -9.08
N PRO A 111 -13.00 -6.09 -10.40
CA PRO A 111 -14.37 -5.87 -10.89
C PRO A 111 -15.40 -6.93 -10.50
N TYR A 112 -14.97 -8.15 -10.11
CA TYR A 112 -15.87 -9.22 -9.67
C TYR A 112 -16.09 -9.23 -8.16
N VAL A 113 -15.20 -8.61 -7.39
CA VAL A 113 -15.32 -8.46 -5.93
C VAL A 113 -16.13 -7.21 -5.58
N ASP A 114 -16.00 -6.15 -6.39
CA ASP A 114 -16.73 -4.89 -6.26
C ASP A 114 -18.26 -5.08 -6.07
N PRO A 115 -18.99 -5.83 -6.91
CA PRO A 115 -20.43 -6.01 -6.72
C PRO A 115 -20.80 -6.76 -5.44
N MET A 116 -19.95 -7.65 -4.92
CA MET A 116 -20.22 -8.29 -3.63
C MET A 116 -20.02 -7.32 -2.46
N ASN A 117 -18.97 -6.50 -2.51
CA ASN A 117 -18.75 -5.46 -1.51
C ASN A 117 -19.93 -4.47 -1.50
N TYR A 118 -20.45 -4.07 -2.66
CA TYR A 118 -21.63 -3.19 -2.74
C TYR A 118 -22.91 -3.79 -2.14
N ILE A 119 -23.11 -5.11 -2.21
CA ILE A 119 -24.26 -5.79 -1.59
C ILE A 119 -24.12 -5.88 -0.07
N GLN A 120 -22.89 -5.86 0.43
CA GLN A 120 -22.58 -6.00 1.86
C GLN A 120 -22.60 -4.68 2.64
N VAL A 121 -22.62 -3.53 1.96
CA VAL A 121 -22.79 -2.19 2.56
C VAL A 121 -24.26 -1.93 2.86
#